data_AF-A0A8J4SVK2-F1
#
_entry.id   AF-A0A8J4SVK2-F1
#
_cell.length_a   1.000
_cell.length_b   1.000
_cell.length_c   1.000
_cell.angle_alpha   90.00
_cell.angle_beta   90.00
_cell.angle_gamma   90.00
#
_symmetry.space_group_name_H-M   'P 1'
#
loop_
_entity.id
_entity.type
_entity.pdbx_description
1 polymer ?
#
loop_
_entity_poly.entity_id
_entity_poly.type
_entity_poly.pdbx_seq_one_letter_code
_entity_poly.pdbx_strand_id
1 'polypeptide(L)'
;MTETATYSIDRDSSPLELKQRLLSFVREIGFDSCRIAACSSPPHANEFRIWLHDEAHGEMSYMERGEEKRCDPHKVLPGARAIVVLALNYFQGSRKTGDTPAAAGKIARYAWGDDYHELIASKLDKIDEFLRESGGRQKCYVDTGPVLERDYAAQAGIGWHGKSTMLIDEHLGTWFFLAEVLTTLELPPDEPVPDRCGTCERCIKACPTGAITAPHRLDARRCISYLTIELKGSIPLELRSLIGDRIFGCDDCLDACPWNRFAQVSRETAFFAHPSTVGIPLRDYLSLSDDNFRVLFRNSPIKRIKRRGFLRNVCVALGNVGEPSDLPALERAAGDLEPLIAEHAKWAIQQIRSRHGTSGPHWETRPASSRDTAIN
;
A
#
# COMPACT_ATOMS: atom_id res chain seq x y z
N MET A 1 33.46 -3.62 23.76
CA MET A 1 33.70 -5.04 23.46
C MET A 1 32.36 -5.72 23.53
N THR A 2 31.66 -5.76 22.40
CA THR A 2 30.34 -6.40 22.25
C THR A 2 30.58 -7.82 21.77
N GLU A 3 30.26 -8.80 22.62
CA GLU A 3 30.27 -10.22 22.26
C GLU A 3 29.27 -10.45 21.12
N THR A 4 29.79 -10.68 19.92
CA THR A 4 29.06 -11.33 18.84
C THR A 4 28.83 -12.78 19.28
N ALA A 5 27.59 -13.10 19.64
CA ALA A 5 27.18 -14.49 19.89
C ALA A 5 27.39 -15.30 18.61
N THR A 6 28.47 -16.07 18.57
CA THR A 6 28.71 -17.07 17.54
C THR A 6 27.72 -18.21 17.75
N TYR A 7 26.67 -18.26 16.94
CA TYR A 7 25.80 -19.43 16.86
C TYR A 7 26.64 -20.60 16.32
N SER A 8 27.04 -21.52 17.19
CA SER A 8 27.62 -22.79 16.77
C SER A 8 26.55 -23.61 16.04
N ILE A 9 26.69 -23.81 14.73
CA ILE A 9 25.68 -24.48 13.90
C ILE A 9 25.98 -25.97 13.85
N ASP A 10 25.21 -26.73 14.62
CA ASP A 10 25.16 -28.18 14.50
C ASP A 10 24.37 -28.55 13.24
N ARG A 11 25.01 -29.25 12.29
CA ARG A 11 24.41 -29.59 10.99
C ARG A 11 23.42 -30.76 11.08
N ASP A 12 23.35 -31.43 12.23
CA ASP A 12 22.44 -32.54 12.52
C ASP A 12 21.21 -32.11 13.34
N SER A 13 20.92 -30.81 13.47
CA SER A 13 19.73 -30.35 14.19
C SER A 13 18.45 -30.82 13.51
N SER A 14 17.51 -31.38 14.29
CA SER A 14 16.21 -31.80 13.79
C SER A 14 15.41 -30.62 13.18
N PRO A 15 14.45 -30.86 12.27
CA PRO A 15 13.59 -29.80 11.70
C PRO A 15 12.91 -28.92 12.75
N LEU A 16 12.56 -29.50 13.91
CA LEU A 16 11.94 -28.77 15.02
C LEU A 16 12.93 -27.85 15.73
N GLU A 17 14.15 -28.31 15.99
CA GLU A 17 15.21 -27.49 16.61
C GLU A 17 15.62 -26.34 15.69
N LEU A 18 15.75 -26.59 14.38
CA LEU A 18 16.03 -25.55 13.40
C LEU A 18 14.91 -24.49 13.37
N LYS A 19 13.64 -24.92 13.38
CA LYS A 19 12.49 -24.00 13.48
C LYS A 19 12.60 -23.14 14.75
N GLN A 20 12.86 -23.73 15.91
CA GLN A 20 12.97 -22.97 17.17
C GLN A 20 14.11 -21.94 17.14
N ARG A 21 15.28 -22.31 16.61
CA ARG A 21 16.42 -21.39 16.44
C ARG A 21 16.09 -20.24 15.50
N LEU A 22 15.44 -20.53 14.37
CA LEU A 22 14.96 -19.51 13.43
C LEU A 22 13.99 -18.53 14.10
N LEU A 23 13.01 -19.04 14.86
CA LEU A 23 12.03 -18.20 15.54
C LEU A 23 12.69 -17.24 16.56
N SER A 24 13.70 -17.72 17.31
CA SER A 24 14.48 -16.87 18.22
C SER A 24 15.24 -15.79 17.45
N PHE A 25 16.00 -16.19 16.42
CA PHE A 25 16.80 -15.29 15.61
C PHE A 25 15.96 -14.19 14.95
N VAL A 26 14.81 -14.56 14.38
CA VAL A 26 13.88 -13.62 13.73
C VAL A 26 13.33 -12.58 14.70
N ARG A 27 13.03 -13.00 15.95
CA ARG A 27 12.60 -12.07 17.01
C ARG A 27 13.73 -11.11 17.39
N GLU A 28 14.96 -11.60 17.47
CA GLU A 28 16.14 -10.78 17.81
C GLU A 28 16.43 -9.70 16.77
N ILE A 29 16.25 -10.00 15.48
CA ILE A 29 16.40 -9.01 14.39
C ILE A 29 15.17 -8.10 14.21
N GLY A 30 14.13 -8.30 15.02
CA GLY A 30 13.07 -7.34 15.25
C GLY A 30 11.78 -7.54 14.45
N PHE A 31 11.50 -8.74 13.94
CA PHE A 31 10.14 -9.06 13.48
C PHE A 31 9.21 -9.37 14.65
N ASP A 32 7.94 -8.98 14.54
CA ASP A 32 6.92 -9.18 15.58
C ASP A 32 6.32 -10.59 15.54
N SER A 33 6.30 -11.21 14.36
CA SER A 33 5.83 -12.58 14.17
C SER A 33 6.69 -13.34 13.16
N CYS A 34 6.84 -14.63 13.40
CA CYS A 34 7.47 -15.58 12.50
C CYS A 34 6.72 -16.90 12.61
N ARG A 35 6.21 -17.39 11.48
CA ARG A 35 5.42 -18.61 11.39
C ARG A 35 5.82 -19.40 10.15
N ILE A 36 5.52 -20.69 10.15
CA ILE A 36 5.85 -21.59 9.05
C ILE A 36 4.56 -22.03 8.36
N ALA A 37 4.38 -21.70 7.09
CA ALA A 37 3.34 -22.30 6.26
C ALA A 37 3.86 -23.59 5.59
N ALA A 38 2.95 -24.52 5.33
CA ALA A 38 3.23 -25.62 4.43
C ALA A 38 3.53 -25.10 3.01
N CYS A 39 4.51 -25.70 2.34
CA CYS A 39 4.83 -25.36 0.95
C CYS A 39 3.88 -26.07 -0.03
N SER A 40 2.61 -25.67 -0.02
CA SER A 40 1.58 -26.16 -0.94
C SER A 40 1.03 -25.03 -1.81
N SER A 41 0.19 -25.38 -2.79
CA SER A 41 -0.61 -24.36 -3.49
C SER A 41 -1.44 -23.56 -2.48
N PRO A 42 -1.55 -22.23 -2.66
CA PRO A 42 -2.28 -21.37 -1.73
C PRO A 42 -3.80 -21.58 -1.86
N PRO A 43 -4.59 -21.47 -0.78
CA PRO A 43 -6.02 -21.80 -0.80
C PRO A 43 -6.84 -20.99 -1.79
N HIS A 44 -6.51 -19.71 -1.98
CA HIS A 44 -7.25 -18.79 -2.84
C HIS A 44 -6.65 -18.63 -4.23
N ALA A 45 -5.88 -19.62 -4.71
CA ALA A 45 -5.33 -19.63 -6.07
C ALA A 45 -6.43 -19.52 -7.14
N ASN A 46 -7.60 -20.11 -6.90
CA ASN A 46 -8.72 -20.05 -7.84
C ASN A 46 -9.39 -18.67 -7.86
N GLU A 47 -9.64 -18.09 -6.69
CA GLU A 47 -10.19 -16.75 -6.51
C GLU A 47 -9.27 -15.70 -7.14
N PHE A 48 -7.95 -15.87 -7.01
CA PHE A 48 -6.96 -15.04 -7.69
C PHE A 48 -7.09 -15.12 -9.21
N ARG A 49 -7.25 -16.31 -9.79
CA ARG A 49 -7.47 -16.47 -11.24
C ARG A 49 -8.78 -15.85 -11.72
N ILE A 50 -9.85 -15.99 -10.93
CA ILE A 50 -11.14 -15.33 -11.21
C ILE A 50 -10.95 -13.80 -11.21
N TRP A 51 -10.23 -13.27 -10.22
CA TRP A 51 -9.94 -11.84 -10.12
C TRP A 51 -9.10 -11.31 -11.30
N LEU A 52 -8.15 -12.12 -11.81
CA LEU A 52 -7.43 -11.81 -13.04
C LEU A 52 -8.36 -11.81 -14.26
N HIS A 53 -9.16 -12.86 -14.42
CA HIS A 53 -10.11 -13.02 -15.53
C HIS A 53 -11.14 -11.88 -15.58
N ASP A 54 -11.61 -11.41 -14.42
CA ASP A 54 -12.55 -10.29 -14.32
C ASP A 54 -11.88 -8.92 -14.55
N GLU A 55 -10.58 -8.91 -14.88
CA GLU A 55 -9.73 -7.72 -15.05
C GLU A 55 -9.77 -6.78 -13.83
N ALA A 56 -10.13 -7.33 -12.66
CA ALA A 56 -10.30 -6.56 -11.43
C ALA A 56 -8.96 -6.07 -10.85
N HIS A 57 -7.85 -6.45 -11.47
CA HIS A 57 -6.49 -6.00 -11.20
C HIS A 57 -6.11 -4.70 -11.93
N GLY A 58 -6.95 -4.21 -12.86
CA GLY A 58 -6.68 -2.98 -13.61
C GLY A 58 -5.38 -3.06 -14.41
N GLU A 59 -4.55 -2.02 -14.34
CA GLU A 59 -3.31 -1.91 -15.12
C GLU A 59 -2.11 -2.69 -14.51
N MET A 60 -2.33 -3.45 -13.42
CA MET A 60 -1.28 -4.22 -12.72
C MET A 60 -0.87 -5.48 -13.49
N SER A 61 -0.35 -5.32 -14.72
CA SER A 61 0.05 -6.43 -15.61
C SER A 61 1.07 -7.42 -15.02
N TYR A 62 1.78 -7.04 -13.95
CA TYR A 62 2.66 -7.95 -13.22
C TYR A 62 1.89 -9.02 -12.42
N MET A 63 0.60 -8.81 -12.14
CA MET A 63 -0.26 -9.81 -11.52
C MET A 63 -0.52 -10.97 -12.48
N GLU A 64 -0.85 -10.68 -13.74
CA GLU A 64 -1.05 -11.68 -14.79
C GLU A 64 0.25 -12.44 -15.12
N ARG A 65 1.36 -11.72 -15.38
CA ARG A 65 2.65 -12.34 -15.71
C ARG A 65 3.19 -13.25 -14.60
N GLY A 66 2.73 -13.06 -13.36
CA GLY A 66 3.16 -13.81 -12.19
C GLY A 66 2.25 -14.98 -11.82
N GLU A 67 1.19 -15.26 -12.58
CA GLU A 67 0.11 -16.17 -12.15
C GLU A 67 0.60 -17.56 -11.73
N GLU A 68 1.35 -18.25 -12.60
CA GLU A 68 1.82 -19.61 -12.30
C GLU A 68 2.64 -19.68 -11.02
N LYS A 69 3.51 -18.68 -10.80
CA LYS A 69 4.36 -18.59 -9.61
C LYS A 69 3.57 -18.26 -8.35
N ARG A 70 2.55 -17.41 -8.45
CA ARG A 70 1.65 -17.07 -7.34
C ARG A 70 0.84 -18.27 -6.89
N CYS A 71 0.48 -19.16 -7.81
CA CYS A 71 -0.35 -20.34 -7.55
C CYS A 71 0.45 -21.61 -7.20
N ASP A 72 1.77 -21.62 -7.41
CA ASP A 72 2.64 -22.75 -7.09
C ASP A 72 4.02 -22.29 -6.60
N PRO A 73 4.33 -22.44 -5.29
CA PRO A 73 5.60 -21.99 -4.72
C PRO A 73 6.81 -22.77 -5.28
N HIS A 74 6.61 -23.96 -5.85
CA HIS A 74 7.69 -24.74 -6.47
C HIS A 74 8.16 -24.12 -7.80
N LYS A 75 7.32 -23.31 -8.46
CA LYS A 75 7.71 -22.51 -9.63
C LYS A 75 8.56 -21.30 -9.25
N VAL A 76 8.51 -20.88 -7.98
CA VAL A 76 9.35 -19.81 -7.43
C VAL A 76 10.70 -20.38 -7.00
N LEU A 77 10.68 -21.48 -6.23
CA LEU A 77 11.88 -22.18 -5.77
C LEU A 77 11.71 -23.69 -5.94
N PRO A 78 12.37 -24.31 -6.93
CA PRO A 78 12.33 -25.76 -7.11
C PRO A 78 12.88 -26.51 -5.89
N GLY A 79 12.06 -27.41 -5.34
CA GLY A 79 12.37 -28.18 -4.14
C GLY A 79 12.13 -27.42 -2.83
N ALA A 80 11.40 -26.31 -2.84
CA ALA A 80 10.89 -25.70 -1.62
C ALA A 80 10.07 -26.70 -0.80
N ARG A 81 10.24 -26.66 0.52
CA ARG A 81 9.60 -27.58 1.49
C ARG A 81 8.84 -26.84 2.57
N ALA A 82 9.20 -25.60 2.85
CA ALA A 82 8.52 -24.72 3.79
C ALA A 82 8.53 -23.28 3.31
N ILE A 83 7.58 -22.50 3.83
CA ILE A 83 7.51 -21.05 3.62
C ILE A 83 7.53 -20.39 4.99
N VAL A 84 8.59 -19.66 5.29
CA VAL A 84 8.66 -18.82 6.49
C VAL A 84 7.90 -17.54 6.19
N VAL A 85 6.93 -17.20 7.03
CA VAL A 85 6.14 -15.99 6.91
C VAL A 85 6.41 -15.10 8.11
N LEU A 86 6.69 -13.84 7.83
CA LEU A 86 7.14 -12.85 8.79
C LEU A 86 6.14 -11.70 8.86
N ALA A 87 5.94 -11.13 10.04
CA ALA A 87 5.18 -9.90 10.20
C ALA A 87 6.01 -8.83 10.92
N LEU A 88 5.97 -7.60 10.40
CA LEU A 88 6.61 -6.43 11.01
C LEU A 88 5.60 -5.31 11.20
N ASN A 89 5.36 -4.92 12.44
CA ASN A 89 4.40 -3.89 12.83
C ASN A 89 4.87 -2.50 12.38
N TYR A 90 3.95 -1.70 11.83
CA TYR A 90 4.19 -0.29 11.49
C TYR A 90 3.21 0.68 12.15
N PHE A 91 2.35 0.23 13.06
CA PHE A 91 1.37 1.08 13.72
C PHE A 91 2.04 2.15 14.59
N GLN A 92 1.75 3.42 14.29
CA GLN A 92 2.31 4.56 15.04
C GLN A 92 1.36 5.15 16.08
N GLY A 93 0.33 4.40 16.48
CA GLY A 93 -0.70 4.89 17.39
C GLY A 93 -1.69 5.86 16.73
N SER A 94 -2.75 6.21 17.45
CA SER A 94 -3.71 7.22 17.00
C SER A 94 -3.08 8.61 17.07
N ARG A 95 -3.16 9.37 15.98
CA ARG A 95 -2.69 10.76 15.96
C ARG A 95 -3.66 11.62 16.80
N LYS A 96 -3.14 12.51 17.65
CA LYS A 96 -4.00 13.38 18.46
C LYS A 96 -4.70 14.38 17.53
N THR A 97 -5.99 14.61 17.80
CA THR A 97 -6.77 15.64 17.11
C THR A 97 -6.10 17.01 17.34
N GLY A 98 -5.61 17.65 16.27
CA GLY A 98 -4.95 18.96 16.32
C GLY A 98 -3.54 19.02 15.72
N ASP A 99 -2.87 17.88 15.54
CA ASP A 99 -1.48 17.83 15.03
C ASP A 99 -1.38 17.99 13.49
N THR A 100 -2.50 18.19 12.80
CA THR A 100 -2.55 18.23 11.33
C THR A 100 -3.07 19.60 10.88
N PRO A 101 -2.38 20.30 9.98
CA PRO A 101 -2.96 21.48 9.33
C PRO A 101 -4.32 21.15 8.72
N ALA A 102 -5.28 22.08 8.83
CA ALA A 102 -6.66 21.88 8.35
C ALA A 102 -6.79 21.51 6.86
N ALA A 103 -5.72 21.72 6.07
CA ALA A 103 -5.66 21.44 4.64
C ALA A 103 -4.50 20.48 4.26
N ALA A 104 -4.10 19.56 5.15
CA ALA A 104 -3.12 18.53 4.82
C ALA A 104 -3.80 17.30 4.19
N GLY A 105 -3.22 16.78 3.12
CA GLY A 105 -3.68 15.53 2.51
C GLY A 105 -3.36 14.31 3.36
N LYS A 106 -4.14 13.24 3.20
CA LYS A 106 -3.89 11.95 3.83
C LYS A 106 -2.98 11.08 2.98
N ILE A 107 -1.93 10.58 3.62
CA ILE A 107 -1.06 9.53 3.10
C ILE A 107 -1.31 8.29 3.97
N ALA A 108 -1.41 7.11 3.34
CA ALA A 108 -1.58 5.86 4.05
C ALA A 108 -0.40 5.62 5.00
N ARG A 109 -0.71 5.10 6.19
CA ARG A 109 0.20 5.01 7.34
C ARG A 109 1.47 4.24 7.04
N TYR A 110 1.39 3.23 6.18
CA TYR A 110 2.55 2.42 5.78
C TYR A 110 3.64 3.24 5.05
N ALA A 111 3.28 4.41 4.50
CA ALA A 111 4.17 5.26 3.72
C ALA A 111 4.55 6.57 4.43
N TRP A 112 4.33 6.64 5.75
CA TRP A 112 4.65 7.83 6.55
C TRP A 112 6.15 8.03 6.78
N GLY A 113 6.89 6.94 6.95
CA GLY A 113 8.33 6.95 7.21
C GLY A 113 9.14 6.41 6.04
N ASP A 114 10.23 5.72 6.38
CA ASP A 114 11.14 5.09 5.43
C ASP A 114 10.47 3.93 4.67
N ASP A 115 11.02 3.61 3.51
CA ASP A 115 10.55 2.55 2.63
C ASP A 115 10.76 1.18 3.27
N TYR A 116 9.64 0.52 3.60
CA TYR A 116 9.63 -0.79 4.24
C TYR A 116 10.37 -1.86 3.44
N HIS A 117 10.43 -1.73 2.12
CA HIS A 117 11.15 -2.69 1.28
C HIS A 117 12.63 -2.76 1.66
N GLU A 118 13.28 -1.60 1.82
CA GLU A 118 14.72 -1.52 2.12
C GLU A 118 15.02 -2.06 3.52
N LEU A 119 14.21 -1.67 4.51
CA LEU A 119 14.37 -2.14 5.88
C LEU A 119 14.16 -3.66 5.97
N ILE A 120 13.07 -4.17 5.40
CA ILE A 120 12.73 -5.60 5.46
C ILE A 120 13.73 -6.41 4.65
N ALA A 121 14.16 -5.96 3.46
CA ALA A 121 15.20 -6.62 2.68
C ALA A 121 16.49 -6.80 3.50
N SER A 122 16.95 -5.77 4.21
CA SER A 122 18.13 -5.88 5.07
C SER A 122 18.00 -6.92 6.20
N LYS A 123 16.77 -7.14 6.70
CA LYS A 123 16.49 -8.20 7.70
C LYS A 123 16.38 -9.57 7.04
N LEU A 124 15.81 -9.65 5.83
CA LEU A 124 15.72 -10.87 5.04
C LEU A 124 17.10 -11.39 4.61
N ASP A 125 18.07 -10.52 4.33
CA ASP A 125 19.45 -10.93 4.02
C ASP A 125 20.09 -11.71 5.18
N LYS A 126 19.80 -11.31 6.43
CA LYS A 126 20.27 -12.03 7.62
C LYS A 126 19.59 -13.39 7.78
N ILE A 127 18.31 -13.48 7.44
CA ILE A 127 17.56 -14.75 7.47
C ILE A 127 18.06 -15.68 6.35
N ASP A 128 18.32 -15.14 5.15
CA ASP A 128 18.90 -15.89 4.04
C ASP A 128 20.25 -16.51 4.44
N GLU A 129 21.14 -15.71 5.05
CA GLU A 129 22.41 -16.19 5.56
C GLU A 129 22.25 -17.29 6.61
N PHE A 130 21.41 -17.08 7.63
CA PHE A 130 21.14 -18.07 8.68
C PHE A 130 20.66 -19.43 8.10
N LEU A 131 19.72 -19.38 7.14
CA LEU A 131 19.17 -20.59 6.54
C LEU A 131 20.16 -21.24 5.56
N ARG A 132 20.98 -20.46 4.87
CA ARG A 132 22.05 -20.96 4.00
C ARG A 132 23.12 -21.69 4.80
N GLU A 133 23.53 -21.16 5.94
CA GLU A 133 24.47 -21.84 6.86
C GLU A 133 23.90 -23.14 7.41
N SER A 134 22.58 -23.23 7.52
CA SER A 134 21.84 -24.45 7.86
C SER A 134 21.64 -25.41 6.67
N GLY A 135 22.25 -25.13 5.52
CA GLY A 135 22.25 -26.01 4.33
C GLY A 135 21.07 -25.82 3.37
N GLY A 136 20.25 -24.79 3.55
CA GLY A 136 19.12 -24.53 2.67
C GLY A 136 19.47 -23.69 1.45
N ARG A 137 18.55 -23.68 0.47
CA ARG A 137 18.47 -22.66 -0.58
C ARG A 137 17.17 -21.90 -0.41
N GLN A 138 17.18 -20.58 -0.63
CA GLN A 138 16.05 -19.72 -0.32
C GLN A 138 15.70 -18.76 -1.45
N LYS A 139 14.46 -18.28 -1.42
CA LYS A 139 14.00 -17.07 -2.10
C LYS A 139 13.21 -16.21 -1.13
N CYS A 140 13.75 -15.03 -0.85
CA CYS A 140 13.16 -14.05 0.06
C CYS A 140 12.39 -12.98 -0.74
N TYR A 141 11.22 -12.59 -0.26
CA TYR A 141 10.41 -11.54 -0.85
C TYR A 141 9.78 -10.65 0.23
N VAL A 142 9.57 -9.40 -0.15
CA VAL A 142 8.69 -8.44 0.51
C VAL A 142 7.95 -7.70 -0.60
N ASP A 143 6.62 -7.80 -0.65
CA ASP A 143 5.66 -7.21 -1.61
C ASP A 143 5.86 -7.55 -3.11
N THR A 144 7.09 -7.41 -3.60
CA THR A 144 7.50 -7.50 -5.01
C THR A 144 7.56 -8.94 -5.56
N GLY A 145 7.40 -9.95 -4.70
CA GLY A 145 7.45 -11.36 -5.07
C GLY A 145 6.17 -11.87 -5.72
N PRO A 146 6.25 -12.89 -6.60
CA PRO A 146 5.07 -13.56 -7.15
C PRO A 146 4.55 -14.62 -6.16
N VAL A 147 4.22 -14.20 -4.94
CA VAL A 147 3.71 -15.06 -3.86
C VAL A 147 2.35 -14.50 -3.39
N LEU A 148 1.39 -15.36 -3.07
CA LEU A 148 0.17 -14.95 -2.37
C LEU A 148 0.45 -14.85 -0.87
N GLU A 149 1.20 -13.80 -0.49
CA GLU A 149 1.70 -13.55 0.88
C GLU A 149 0.63 -13.72 1.97
N ARG A 150 -0.55 -13.13 1.77
CA ARG A 150 -1.66 -13.16 2.74
C ARG A 150 -2.22 -14.57 2.94
N ASP A 151 -2.24 -15.39 1.89
CA ASP A 151 -2.72 -16.78 1.98
C ASP A 151 -1.78 -17.62 2.84
N TYR A 152 -0.47 -17.53 2.59
CA TYR A 152 0.52 -18.25 3.39
C TYR A 152 0.57 -17.72 4.83
N ALA A 153 0.42 -16.42 5.04
CA ALA A 153 0.31 -15.84 6.37
C ALA A 153 -0.91 -16.36 7.15
N ALA A 154 -2.06 -16.50 6.48
CA ALA A 154 -3.24 -17.09 7.10
C ALA A 154 -3.05 -18.58 7.42
N GLN A 155 -2.49 -19.35 6.48
CA GLN A 155 -2.17 -20.78 6.69
C GLN A 155 -1.19 -20.98 7.85
N ALA A 156 -0.19 -20.12 7.98
CA ALA A 156 0.81 -20.18 9.06
C ALA A 156 0.27 -19.66 10.41
N GLY A 157 -0.97 -19.15 10.45
CA GLY A 157 -1.57 -18.62 11.68
C GLY A 157 -1.01 -17.27 12.13
N ILE A 158 -0.51 -16.43 11.21
CA ILE A 158 -0.27 -15.01 11.50
C ILE A 158 -1.60 -14.28 11.71
N GLY A 159 -2.64 -14.68 10.99
CA GLY A 159 -3.92 -13.99 11.03
C GLY A 159 -4.98 -14.68 10.19
N TRP A 160 -6.06 -13.98 9.90
CA TRP A 160 -7.11 -14.45 8.99
C TRP A 160 -7.42 -13.38 7.94
N HIS A 161 -7.97 -13.80 6.79
CA HIS A 161 -8.41 -12.87 5.76
C HIS A 161 -9.64 -12.11 6.23
N GLY A 162 -9.52 -10.80 6.40
CA GLY A 162 -10.66 -9.93 6.62
C GLY A 162 -11.56 -9.88 5.39
N LYS A 163 -12.82 -9.47 5.59
CA LYS A 163 -13.76 -9.21 4.48
C LYS A 163 -13.28 -8.13 3.51
N SER A 164 -12.32 -7.29 3.94
CA SER A 164 -11.63 -6.30 3.11
C SER A 164 -10.51 -6.87 2.24
N THR A 165 -10.27 -8.19 2.26
CA THR A 165 -9.12 -8.91 1.66
C THR A 165 -7.78 -8.73 2.38
N MET A 166 -7.71 -7.83 3.36
CA MET A 166 -6.51 -7.60 4.17
C MET A 166 -6.37 -8.67 5.26
N LEU A 167 -5.13 -9.03 5.60
CA LEU A 167 -4.88 -9.93 6.72
C LEU A 167 -5.09 -9.19 8.04
N ILE A 168 -5.72 -9.84 9.01
CA ILE A 168 -5.97 -9.31 10.35
C ILE A 168 -5.29 -10.23 11.36
N ASP A 169 -4.50 -9.64 12.25
CA ASP A 169 -3.91 -10.31 13.41
C ASP A 169 -4.60 -9.85 14.71
N GLU A 170 -4.61 -10.72 15.71
CA GLU A 170 -5.27 -10.50 17.01
C GLU A 170 -4.58 -9.41 17.85
N HIS A 171 -3.26 -9.19 17.67
CA HIS A 171 -2.46 -8.26 18.45
C HIS A 171 -1.91 -7.07 17.65
N LEU A 172 -1.62 -7.24 16.36
CA LEU A 172 -1.15 -6.21 15.45
C LEU A 172 -2.30 -5.50 14.73
N GLY A 173 -3.51 -6.07 14.78
CA GLY A 173 -4.67 -5.55 14.05
C GLY A 173 -4.46 -5.69 12.55
N THR A 174 -4.44 -4.57 11.83
CA THR A 174 -4.23 -4.54 10.37
C THR A 174 -2.92 -3.85 9.97
N TRP A 175 -2.06 -3.52 10.94
CA TRP A 175 -0.95 -2.59 10.78
C TRP A 175 0.41 -3.28 10.78
N PHE A 176 0.60 -4.23 9.86
CA PHE A 176 1.87 -4.93 9.70
C PHE A 176 2.18 -5.19 8.24
N PHE A 177 3.48 -5.21 7.93
CA PHE A 177 4.00 -5.70 6.66
C PHE A 177 4.19 -7.21 6.73
N LEU A 178 4.11 -7.85 5.57
CA LEU A 178 4.45 -9.26 5.38
C LEU A 178 5.78 -9.39 4.64
N ALA A 179 6.46 -10.51 4.89
CA ALA A 179 7.59 -10.96 4.09
C ALA A 179 7.66 -12.49 4.13
N GLU A 180 8.16 -13.08 3.05
CA GLU A 180 8.18 -14.52 2.85
C GLU A 180 9.58 -15.02 2.51
N VAL A 181 9.94 -16.17 3.07
CA VAL A 181 11.13 -16.91 2.69
C VAL A 181 10.72 -18.33 2.30
N LEU A 182 10.73 -18.63 1.01
CA LEU A 182 10.61 -20.00 0.53
C LEU A 182 11.95 -20.68 0.74
N THR A 183 11.97 -21.87 1.34
CA THR A 183 13.20 -22.60 1.65
C THR A 183 13.10 -24.08 1.29
N THR A 184 14.22 -24.67 0.89
CA THR A 184 14.34 -26.12 0.67
C THR A 184 14.50 -26.91 1.97
N LEU A 185 14.64 -26.22 3.11
CA LEU A 185 14.73 -26.85 4.43
C LEU A 185 13.37 -27.34 4.88
N GLU A 186 13.35 -28.48 5.56
CA GLU A 186 12.15 -28.96 6.24
C GLU A 186 11.98 -28.17 7.53
N LEU A 187 10.82 -27.51 7.67
CA LEU A 187 10.40 -26.83 8.88
C LEU A 187 8.95 -27.26 9.15
N PRO A 188 8.62 -27.77 10.34
CA PRO A 188 7.24 -28.17 10.66
C PRO A 188 6.29 -26.98 10.53
N PRO A 189 5.16 -27.09 9.82
CA PRO A 189 4.21 -26.00 9.66
C PRO A 189 3.55 -25.64 11.00
N ASP A 190 3.09 -24.40 11.09
CA ASP A 190 2.18 -23.92 12.14
C ASP A 190 0.73 -24.08 11.69
N GLU A 191 -0.19 -23.99 12.65
CA GLU A 191 -1.63 -24.12 12.41
C GLU A 191 -2.30 -22.77 12.16
N PRO A 192 -3.29 -22.70 11.26
CA PRO A 192 -4.05 -21.48 11.01
C PRO A 192 -4.89 -21.07 12.22
N VAL A 193 -5.24 -19.79 12.28
CA VAL A 193 -6.19 -19.24 13.26
C VAL A 193 -7.58 -19.10 12.64
N PRO A 194 -8.66 -19.20 13.43
CA PRO A 194 -10.02 -19.06 12.90
C PRO A 194 -10.33 -17.64 12.43
N ASP A 195 -11.21 -17.50 11.44
CA ASP A 195 -11.81 -16.22 11.07
C ASP A 195 -12.56 -15.61 12.26
N ARG A 196 -12.33 -14.32 12.51
CA ARG A 196 -12.99 -13.56 13.58
C ARG A 196 -13.73 -12.30 13.10
N CYS A 197 -14.08 -12.21 11.83
CA CYS A 197 -14.92 -11.15 11.28
C CYS A 197 -16.39 -11.31 11.66
N GLY A 198 -16.90 -12.55 11.69
CA GLY A 198 -18.32 -12.83 11.96
C GLY A 198 -19.26 -12.04 11.03
N THR A 199 -20.30 -11.42 11.58
CA THR A 199 -21.26 -10.60 10.81
C THR A 199 -20.80 -9.17 10.57
N CYS A 200 -19.59 -8.77 10.99
CA CYS A 200 -19.08 -7.41 10.81
C CYS A 200 -18.97 -7.04 9.31
N GLU A 201 -19.32 -5.81 8.95
CA GLU A 201 -19.21 -5.26 7.58
C GLU A 201 -18.60 -3.85 7.57
N ARG A 202 -17.92 -3.45 8.65
CA ARG A 202 -17.46 -2.06 8.82
C ARG A 202 -16.52 -1.62 7.70
N CYS A 203 -15.58 -2.47 7.29
CA CYS A 203 -14.64 -2.16 6.22
C CYS A 203 -15.32 -1.98 4.85
N ILE A 204 -16.36 -2.78 4.55
CA ILE A 204 -17.16 -2.68 3.33
C ILE A 204 -17.91 -1.35 3.31
N LYS A 205 -18.58 -1.00 4.42
CA LYS A 205 -19.35 0.24 4.57
C LYS A 205 -18.47 1.49 4.59
N ALA A 206 -17.24 1.36 5.08
CA ALA A 206 -16.27 2.46 5.12
C ALA A 206 -15.59 2.72 3.76
N CYS A 207 -15.64 1.78 2.81
CA CYS A 207 -14.95 1.92 1.53
C CYS A 207 -15.61 3.01 0.66
N PRO A 208 -14.96 4.17 0.42
CA PRO A 208 -15.63 5.33 -0.18
C PRO A 208 -16.10 5.10 -1.61
N THR A 209 -15.38 4.25 -2.34
CA THR A 209 -15.63 3.94 -3.74
C THR A 209 -16.39 2.63 -3.93
N GLY A 210 -16.72 1.91 -2.85
CA GLY A 210 -17.31 0.57 -2.94
C GLY A 210 -16.40 -0.41 -3.70
N ALA A 211 -15.08 -0.30 -3.52
CA ALA A 211 -14.11 -1.21 -4.12
C ALA A 211 -14.19 -2.62 -3.52
N ILE A 212 -14.61 -2.74 -2.26
CA ILE A 212 -14.91 -4.03 -1.64
C ILE A 212 -16.34 -4.41 -2.03
N THR A 213 -16.48 -5.20 -3.10
CA THR A 213 -17.78 -5.47 -3.75
C THR A 213 -18.60 -6.53 -3.03
N ALA A 214 -17.93 -7.40 -2.27
CA ALA A 214 -18.52 -8.41 -1.39
C ALA A 214 -17.47 -8.84 -0.34
N PRO A 215 -17.84 -9.59 0.71
CA PRO A 215 -16.85 -10.21 1.60
C PRO A 215 -15.76 -10.95 0.80
N HIS A 216 -14.50 -10.57 1.05
CA HIS A 216 -13.31 -11.14 0.42
C HIS A 216 -13.21 -10.91 -1.11
N ARG A 217 -13.96 -9.93 -1.65
CA ARG A 217 -13.87 -9.53 -3.07
C ARG A 217 -13.54 -8.04 -3.19
N LEU A 218 -12.52 -7.74 -3.99
CA LEU A 218 -12.04 -6.38 -4.23
C LEU A 218 -11.94 -6.12 -5.74
N ASP A 219 -12.54 -5.04 -6.24
CA ASP A 219 -12.21 -4.47 -7.55
C ASP A 219 -11.15 -3.38 -7.37
N ALA A 220 -9.90 -3.68 -7.74
CA ALA A 220 -8.80 -2.74 -7.56
C ALA A 220 -8.99 -1.48 -8.41
N ARG A 221 -9.65 -1.56 -9.56
CA ARG A 221 -9.91 -0.39 -10.43
C ARG A 221 -10.67 0.71 -9.72
N ARG A 222 -11.42 0.37 -8.66
CA ARG A 222 -12.15 1.30 -7.80
C ARG A 222 -11.41 1.65 -6.51
N CYS A 223 -10.43 0.85 -6.09
CA CYS A 223 -9.73 1.03 -4.84
C CYS A 223 -8.89 2.31 -4.84
N ILE A 224 -9.09 3.20 -3.87
CA ILE A 224 -8.33 4.46 -3.78
C ILE A 224 -6.81 4.19 -3.71
N SER A 225 -6.40 3.09 -3.06
CA SER A 225 -4.99 2.70 -3.02
C SER A 225 -4.43 2.44 -4.43
N TYR A 226 -5.14 1.65 -5.24
CA TYR A 226 -4.79 1.45 -6.66
C TYR A 226 -4.84 2.76 -7.46
N LEU A 227 -5.91 3.55 -7.33
CA LEU A 227 -6.08 4.80 -8.08
C LEU A 227 -4.95 5.79 -7.82
N THR A 228 -4.52 5.90 -6.57
CA THR A 228 -3.48 6.86 -6.17
C THR A 228 -2.06 6.34 -6.42
N ILE A 229 -1.88 5.03 -6.64
CA ILE A 229 -0.55 4.43 -6.69
C ILE A 229 -0.25 3.65 -7.97
N GLU A 230 -1.13 2.72 -8.35
CA GLU A 230 -0.89 1.79 -9.45
C GLU A 230 -1.35 2.36 -10.79
N LEU A 231 -2.50 3.03 -10.81
CA LEU A 231 -2.99 3.73 -12.00
C LEU A 231 -1.98 4.82 -12.41
N LYS A 232 -1.39 4.72 -13.61
CA LYS A 232 -0.40 5.69 -14.09
C LYS A 232 -1.03 6.85 -14.87
N GLY A 233 -2.25 6.66 -15.34
CA GLY A 233 -3.01 7.62 -16.15
C GLY A 233 -3.95 8.53 -15.34
N SER A 234 -4.99 9.00 -16.03
CA SER A 234 -6.02 9.88 -15.46
C SER A 234 -6.96 9.12 -14.54
N ILE A 235 -7.30 9.70 -13.39
CA ILE A 235 -8.29 9.12 -12.48
C ILE A 235 -9.70 9.33 -13.10
N PRO A 236 -10.54 8.28 -13.22
CA PRO A 236 -11.89 8.41 -13.76
C PRO A 236 -12.71 9.50 -13.06
N LEU A 237 -13.41 10.32 -13.83
CA LEU A 237 -14.10 11.53 -13.33
C LEU A 237 -15.10 11.21 -12.20
N GLU A 238 -15.82 10.10 -12.34
CA GLU A 238 -16.81 9.61 -11.39
C GLU A 238 -16.22 9.13 -10.06
N LEU A 239 -14.91 8.84 -10.00
CA LEU A 239 -14.22 8.42 -8.79
C LEU A 239 -13.48 9.56 -8.09
N ARG A 240 -13.19 10.68 -8.78
CA ARG A 240 -12.37 11.78 -8.23
C ARG A 240 -12.97 12.37 -6.95
N SER A 241 -14.29 12.58 -6.91
CA SER A 241 -14.97 13.13 -5.72
C SER A 241 -14.95 12.19 -4.51
N LEU A 242 -14.93 10.88 -4.77
CA LEU A 242 -14.96 9.84 -3.73
C LEU A 242 -13.59 9.64 -3.06
N ILE A 243 -12.49 10.11 -3.67
CA ILE A 243 -11.13 9.99 -3.12
C ILE A 243 -10.98 10.83 -1.84
N GLY A 244 -11.72 11.94 -1.72
CA GLY A 244 -11.60 12.86 -0.59
C GLY A 244 -10.23 13.55 -0.56
N ASP A 245 -9.59 13.59 0.60
CA ASP A 245 -8.30 14.22 0.87
C ASP A 245 -7.08 13.28 0.72
N ARG A 246 -7.27 12.07 0.18
CA ARG A 246 -6.22 11.05 0.08
C ARG A 246 -5.30 11.30 -1.11
N ILE A 247 -4.00 11.47 -0.85
CA ILE A 247 -2.98 11.76 -1.86
C ILE A 247 -2.02 10.61 -2.14
N PHE A 248 -2.00 9.58 -1.28
CA PHE A 248 -1.22 8.35 -1.50
C PHE A 248 -1.77 7.20 -0.65
N GLY A 249 -2.29 6.15 -1.27
CA GLY A 249 -2.89 5.02 -0.54
C GLY A 249 -4.23 5.36 0.12
N CYS A 250 -4.81 4.38 0.81
CA CYS A 250 -6.04 4.55 1.59
C CYS A 250 -6.08 3.54 2.73
N ASP A 251 -6.37 4.02 3.94
CA ASP A 251 -6.45 3.19 5.15
C ASP A 251 -7.89 2.98 5.64
N ASP A 252 -8.91 3.51 4.98
CA ASP A 252 -10.29 3.54 5.52
C ASP A 252 -10.84 2.16 5.89
N CYS A 253 -10.58 1.15 5.06
CA CYS A 253 -11.01 -0.22 5.34
C CYS A 253 -10.21 -0.87 6.48
N LEU A 254 -8.98 -0.40 6.73
CA LEU A 254 -8.13 -0.78 7.84
C LEU A 254 -8.62 -0.09 9.12
N ASP A 255 -8.71 1.24 9.12
CA ASP A 255 -9.15 2.06 10.25
C ASP A 255 -10.53 1.63 10.78
N ALA A 256 -11.45 1.22 9.89
CA ALA A 256 -12.77 0.74 10.26
C ALA A 256 -12.76 -0.64 10.96
N CYS A 257 -11.65 -1.39 10.89
CA CYS A 257 -11.53 -2.73 11.45
C CYS A 257 -11.54 -2.68 13.00
N PRO A 258 -12.49 -3.37 13.66
CA PRO A 258 -12.61 -3.31 15.12
C PRO A 258 -11.45 -4.01 15.86
N TRP A 259 -10.64 -4.81 15.15
CA TRP A 259 -9.46 -5.48 15.72
C TRP A 259 -8.29 -4.53 15.95
N ASN A 260 -8.28 -3.36 15.32
CA ASN A 260 -7.27 -2.33 15.58
C ASN A 260 -7.32 -1.76 17.01
N ARG A 261 -8.38 -2.03 17.78
CA ARG A 261 -8.42 -1.70 19.23
C ARG A 261 -7.36 -2.44 20.05
N PHE A 262 -6.83 -3.55 19.52
CA PHE A 262 -5.79 -4.35 20.15
C PHE A 262 -4.39 -4.04 19.60
N ALA A 263 -4.30 -3.23 18.53
CA ALA A 263 -3.04 -2.91 17.87
C ALA A 263 -2.08 -2.21 18.83
N GLN A 264 -0.85 -2.70 18.89
CA GLN A 264 0.22 -2.13 19.69
C GLN A 264 1.09 -1.19 18.85
N VAL A 265 1.60 -0.12 19.47
CA VAL A 265 2.51 0.81 18.78
C VAL A 265 3.80 0.08 18.43
N SER A 266 4.25 0.25 17.19
CA SER A 266 5.47 -0.34 16.66
C SER A 266 6.70 0.18 17.41
N ARG A 267 7.67 -0.70 17.58
CA ARG A 267 9.01 -0.37 18.09
C ARG A 267 9.95 0.12 16.99
N GLU A 268 9.55 -0.08 15.72
CA GLU A 268 10.37 0.26 14.56
C GLU A 268 10.23 1.74 14.23
N THR A 269 11.24 2.51 14.63
CA THR A 269 11.24 3.97 14.49
C THR A 269 11.39 4.44 13.05
N ALA A 270 11.92 3.59 12.15
CA ALA A 270 12.03 3.91 10.73
C ALA A 270 10.67 4.22 10.08
N PHE A 271 9.57 3.69 10.65
CA PHE A 271 8.21 3.92 10.16
C PHE A 271 7.52 5.13 10.79
N PHE A 272 8.22 5.91 11.61
CA PHE A 272 7.67 7.13 12.20
C PHE A 272 7.41 8.17 11.11
N ALA A 273 6.36 8.97 11.30
CA ALA A 273 5.98 9.95 10.29
C ALA A 273 7.03 11.03 10.11
N HIS A 274 7.47 11.21 8.87
CA HIS A 274 8.34 12.32 8.49
C HIS A 274 7.52 13.61 8.30
N PRO A 275 8.06 14.81 8.62
CA PRO A 275 7.34 16.07 8.38
C PRO A 275 6.86 16.25 6.93
N SER A 276 7.58 15.65 5.96
CA SER A 276 7.21 15.64 4.54
C SER A 276 5.95 14.83 4.21
N THR A 277 5.44 14.00 5.12
CA THR A 277 4.23 13.18 4.89
C THR A 277 3.03 13.62 5.73
N VAL A 278 3.25 14.35 6.83
CA VAL A 278 2.16 14.74 7.76
C VAL A 278 2.01 16.24 8.02
N GLY A 279 2.92 17.09 7.51
CA GLY A 279 3.02 18.51 7.88
C GLY A 279 2.92 19.53 6.75
N ILE A 280 2.77 19.12 5.49
CA ILE A 280 2.77 20.03 4.33
C ILE A 280 1.32 20.30 3.86
N PRO A 281 0.89 21.58 3.77
CA PRO A 281 -0.37 21.95 3.13
C PRO A 281 -0.46 21.45 1.69
N LEU A 282 -1.64 20.98 1.26
CA LEU A 282 -1.82 20.40 -0.08
C LEU A 282 -1.30 21.29 -1.23
N ARG A 283 -1.60 22.59 -1.17
CA ARG A 283 -1.16 23.58 -2.17
C ARG A 283 0.36 23.68 -2.32
N ASP A 284 1.11 23.45 -1.25
CA ASP A 284 2.56 23.67 -1.25
C ASP A 284 3.26 22.56 -2.03
N TYR A 285 2.69 21.35 -2.04
CA TYR A 285 3.16 20.27 -2.91
C TYR A 285 3.12 20.64 -4.40
N LEU A 286 2.17 21.46 -4.85
CA LEU A 286 2.06 21.85 -6.26
C LEU A 286 3.28 22.65 -6.77
N SER A 287 4.13 23.15 -5.87
CA SER A 287 5.38 23.83 -6.23
C SER A 287 6.57 22.88 -6.50
N LEU A 288 6.41 21.58 -6.24
CA LEU A 288 7.49 20.61 -6.41
C LEU A 288 7.90 20.48 -7.87
N SER A 289 9.18 20.66 -8.15
CA SER A 289 9.85 20.17 -9.37
C SER A 289 10.14 18.67 -9.25
N ASP A 290 10.57 18.03 -10.35
CA ASP A 290 10.97 16.62 -10.31
C ASP A 290 12.16 16.38 -9.36
N ASP A 291 13.13 17.30 -9.33
CA ASP A 291 14.26 17.24 -8.42
C ASP A 291 13.83 17.38 -6.96
N ASN A 292 13.01 18.39 -6.65
CA ASN A 292 12.52 18.60 -5.28
C ASN A 292 11.66 17.43 -4.81
N PHE A 293 10.84 16.85 -5.68
CA PHE A 293 10.08 15.63 -5.39
C PHE A 293 11.00 14.46 -5.04
N ARG A 294 12.04 14.22 -5.85
CA ARG A 294 13.01 13.13 -5.61
C ARG A 294 13.77 13.30 -4.31
N VAL A 295 14.10 14.54 -3.93
CA VAL A 295 14.78 14.84 -2.67
C VAL A 295 13.81 14.66 -1.49
N LEU A 296 12.59 15.20 -1.59
CA LEU A 296 11.60 15.18 -0.51
C LEU A 296 11.14 13.77 -0.13
N PHE A 297 10.96 12.90 -1.12
CA PHE A 297 10.52 11.51 -0.94
C PHE A 297 11.68 10.52 -1.15
N ARG A 298 12.91 10.94 -0.89
CA ARG A 298 14.05 10.02 -0.85
C ARG A 298 13.77 8.96 0.22
N ASN A 299 14.02 7.70 -0.11
CA ASN A 299 13.80 6.54 0.77
C ASN A 299 12.34 6.40 1.25
N SER A 300 11.36 6.93 0.52
CA SER A 300 9.94 6.75 0.83
C SER A 300 9.24 5.93 -0.27
N PRO A 301 8.26 5.08 0.06
CA PRO A 301 7.46 4.36 -0.93
C PRO A 301 6.78 5.30 -1.95
N ILE A 302 6.52 6.55 -1.53
CA ILE A 302 5.87 7.59 -2.36
C ILE A 302 6.67 7.88 -3.63
N LYS A 303 8.01 7.70 -3.59
CA LYS A 303 8.88 7.93 -4.74
C LYS A 303 8.42 7.16 -6.00
N ARG A 304 7.79 5.99 -5.83
CA ARG A 304 7.38 5.10 -6.92
C ARG A 304 6.36 5.70 -7.89
N ILE A 305 5.53 6.63 -7.43
CA ILE A 305 4.49 7.26 -8.27
C ILE A 305 4.99 8.49 -9.03
N LYS A 306 6.21 8.94 -8.71
CA LYS A 306 6.87 10.13 -9.27
C LYS A 306 6.06 11.42 -9.02
N ARG A 307 6.65 12.57 -9.35
CA ARG A 307 6.00 13.88 -9.27
C ARG A 307 4.64 13.88 -9.96
N ARG A 308 4.57 13.33 -11.18
CA ARG A 308 3.34 13.33 -12.00
C ARG A 308 2.16 12.67 -11.31
N GLY A 309 2.34 11.47 -10.75
CA GLY A 309 1.27 10.74 -10.06
C GLY A 309 0.91 11.42 -8.75
N PHE A 310 1.92 11.90 -8.01
CA PHE A 310 1.70 12.56 -6.73
C PHE A 310 0.92 13.86 -6.89
N LEU A 311 1.34 14.76 -7.80
CA LEU A 311 0.66 16.03 -8.02
C LEU A 311 -0.72 15.86 -8.67
N ARG A 312 -0.93 14.83 -9.50
CA ARG A 312 -2.27 14.41 -9.93
C ARG A 312 -3.18 14.17 -8.72
N ASN A 313 -2.72 13.39 -7.75
CA ASN A 313 -3.50 13.07 -6.55
C ASN A 313 -3.74 14.33 -5.68
N VAL A 314 -2.73 15.19 -5.53
CA VAL A 314 -2.85 16.47 -4.81
C VAL A 314 -3.92 17.36 -5.45
N CYS A 315 -3.95 17.45 -6.78
CA CYS A 315 -5.00 18.18 -7.49
C CYS A 315 -6.39 17.58 -7.20
N VAL A 316 -6.54 16.26 -7.21
CA VAL A 316 -7.81 15.62 -6.85
C VAL A 316 -8.23 15.96 -5.42
N ALA A 317 -7.30 15.87 -4.46
CA ALA A 317 -7.58 16.19 -3.07
C ALA A 317 -8.00 17.66 -2.90
N LEU A 318 -7.27 18.61 -3.50
CA LEU A 318 -7.65 20.03 -3.51
C LEU A 318 -8.99 20.28 -4.19
N GLY A 319 -9.30 19.54 -5.25
CA GLY A 319 -10.61 19.59 -5.88
C GLY A 319 -11.73 19.15 -4.94
N ASN A 320 -11.47 18.29 -3.96
CA ASN A 320 -12.46 17.83 -2.98
C ASN A 320 -12.56 18.70 -1.74
N VAL A 321 -11.41 19.08 -1.16
CA VAL A 321 -11.34 19.74 0.17
C VAL A 321 -10.69 21.12 0.14
N GLY A 322 -10.21 21.56 -1.01
CA GLY A 322 -9.56 22.87 -1.15
C GLY A 322 -10.55 24.03 -1.07
N GLU A 323 -10.01 25.18 -0.71
CA GLU A 323 -10.70 26.45 -0.49
C GLU A 323 -10.34 27.46 -1.61
N PRO A 324 -11.06 28.59 -1.75
CA PRO A 324 -10.75 29.60 -2.76
C PRO A 324 -9.31 30.11 -2.71
N SER A 325 -8.67 30.07 -1.53
CA SER A 325 -7.28 30.45 -1.38
C SER A 325 -6.30 29.48 -2.07
N ASP A 326 -6.69 28.23 -2.40
CA ASP A 326 -5.87 27.25 -3.13
C ASP A 326 -5.82 27.53 -4.65
N LEU A 327 -6.77 28.32 -5.17
CA LEU A 327 -6.92 28.58 -6.60
C LEU A 327 -5.64 29.08 -7.28
N PRO A 328 -4.86 30.04 -6.73
CA PRO A 328 -3.64 30.50 -7.40
C PRO A 328 -2.59 29.40 -7.60
N ALA A 329 -2.50 28.42 -6.68
CA ALA A 329 -1.57 27.29 -6.83
C ALA A 329 -2.06 26.32 -7.90
N LEU A 330 -3.37 26.05 -7.94
CA LEU A 330 -3.98 25.22 -8.98
C LEU A 330 -3.94 25.87 -10.36
N GLU A 331 -4.09 27.19 -10.47
CA GLU A 331 -4.00 27.92 -11.73
C GLU A 331 -2.60 27.81 -12.34
N ARG A 332 -1.55 27.84 -11.51
CA ARG A 332 -0.19 27.52 -11.97
C ARG A 332 -0.07 26.06 -12.42
N ALA A 333 -0.59 25.11 -11.64
CA ALA A 333 -0.57 23.68 -11.99
C ALA A 333 -1.40 23.37 -13.25
N ALA A 334 -2.44 24.14 -13.56
CA ALA A 334 -3.23 24.00 -14.79
C ALA A 334 -2.44 24.37 -16.05
N GLY A 335 -1.32 25.10 -15.90
CA GLY A 335 -0.35 25.41 -16.95
C GLY A 335 0.92 24.53 -16.92
N ASP A 336 0.95 23.45 -16.12
CA ASP A 336 2.07 22.53 -16.07
C ASP A 336 2.33 21.85 -17.43
N LEU A 337 3.60 21.56 -17.73
CA LEU A 337 3.97 20.85 -18.96
C LEU A 337 3.54 19.39 -18.96
N GLU A 338 3.35 18.78 -17.78
CA GLU A 338 2.78 17.44 -17.65
C GLU A 338 1.25 17.50 -17.82
N PRO A 339 0.69 16.93 -18.91
CA PRO A 339 -0.74 17.02 -19.19
C PRO A 339 -1.61 16.42 -18.10
N LEU A 340 -1.13 15.36 -17.43
CA LEU A 340 -1.86 14.70 -16.35
C LEU A 340 -2.11 15.64 -15.16
N ILE A 341 -1.11 16.44 -14.78
CA ILE A 341 -1.25 17.43 -13.70
C ILE A 341 -2.19 18.55 -14.16
N ALA A 342 -1.97 19.09 -15.36
CA ALA A 342 -2.76 20.19 -15.89
C ALA A 342 -4.26 19.84 -15.99
N GLU A 343 -4.59 18.63 -16.43
CA GLU A 343 -5.96 18.12 -16.51
C GLU A 343 -6.63 18.09 -15.12
N HIS A 344 -5.96 17.52 -14.12
CA HIS A 344 -6.53 17.37 -12.78
C HIS A 344 -6.61 18.70 -12.04
N ALA A 345 -5.67 19.62 -12.28
CA ALA A 345 -5.71 20.97 -11.73
C ALA A 345 -6.92 21.76 -12.28
N LYS A 346 -7.20 21.68 -13.58
CA LYS A 346 -8.40 22.30 -14.19
C LYS A 346 -9.69 21.77 -13.58
N TRP A 347 -9.78 20.46 -13.40
CA TRP A 347 -10.91 19.83 -12.70
C TRP A 347 -11.05 20.37 -11.27
N ALA A 348 -9.95 20.44 -10.51
CA ALA A 348 -9.95 20.93 -9.14
C ALA A 348 -10.43 22.39 -9.02
N ILE A 349 -9.98 23.27 -9.92
CA ILE A 349 -10.43 24.68 -10.00
C ILE A 349 -11.94 24.74 -10.18
N GLN A 350 -12.48 23.95 -11.11
CA GLN A 350 -13.93 23.91 -11.37
C GLN A 350 -14.70 23.46 -10.12
N GLN A 351 -14.22 22.43 -9.42
CA GLN A 351 -14.86 21.93 -8.20
C GLN A 351 -14.88 22.99 -7.09
N ILE A 352 -13.75 23.67 -6.84
CA ILE A 352 -13.67 24.74 -5.83
C ILE A 352 -14.63 25.89 -6.20
N ARG A 353 -14.60 26.35 -7.46
CA ARG A 353 -15.49 27.43 -7.92
C ARG A 353 -16.96 27.05 -7.77
N SER A 354 -17.32 25.80 -8.09
CA SER A 354 -18.68 25.29 -7.95
C SER A 354 -19.15 25.24 -6.50
N ARG A 355 -18.30 24.84 -5.54
CA ARG A 355 -18.68 24.77 -4.12
C ARG A 355 -18.83 26.14 -3.46
N HIS A 356 -18.00 27.10 -3.84
CA HIS A 356 -17.92 28.41 -3.18
C HIS A 356 -18.62 29.54 -3.95
N GLY A 357 -19.36 29.22 -5.03
CA GLY A 357 -20.13 30.20 -5.79
C GLY A 357 -19.29 31.28 -6.48
N THR A 358 -17.98 31.05 -6.64
CA THR A 358 -17.09 31.98 -7.35
C THR A 358 -17.21 31.71 -8.84
N SER A 359 -18.13 32.42 -9.50
CA SER A 359 -18.23 32.45 -10.96
C SER A 359 -16.88 32.94 -11.51
N GLY A 360 -16.08 32.03 -12.08
CA GLY A 360 -14.91 32.43 -12.86
C GLY A 360 -15.34 33.24 -14.08
N PRO A 361 -14.45 34.05 -14.69
CA PRO A 361 -14.80 34.82 -15.88
C PRO A 361 -15.30 33.87 -16.96
N HIS A 362 -16.53 34.12 -17.42
CA HIS A 362 -17.16 33.43 -18.53
C HIS A 362 -16.22 33.54 -19.75
N TRP A 363 -15.59 32.45 -20.15
CA TRP A 363 -14.94 32.38 -21.46
C TRP A 363 -16.05 32.21 -22.49
N GLU A 364 -16.87 33.24 -22.70
CA GLU A 364 -17.75 33.27 -23.86
C GLU A 364 -16.88 33.46 -25.09
N THR A 365 -16.79 32.40 -25.88
CA THR A 365 -16.44 32.46 -27.30
C THR A 365 -17.44 33.38 -27.99
N ARG A 366 -17.08 34.66 -28.13
CA ARG A 366 -17.82 35.57 -29.02
C ARG A 366 -17.76 34.98 -30.43
N PRO A 367 -18.90 34.69 -31.09
CA PRO A 367 -18.87 34.43 -32.51
C PRO A 367 -18.45 35.70 -33.23
N ALA A 368 -17.53 35.55 -34.19
CA ALA A 368 -17.09 36.63 -35.05
C ALA A 368 -18.29 37.27 -35.75
N SER A 369 -18.40 38.60 -35.65
CA SER A 369 -19.39 39.40 -36.36
C SER A 369 -19.27 39.19 -37.88
N SER A 370 -20.27 38.59 -38.50
CA SER A 370 -20.48 38.71 -39.95
C SER A 370 -21.03 40.12 -40.22
N ARG A 371 -20.22 40.94 -40.89
CA ARG A 371 -20.70 42.13 -41.57
C ARG A 371 -21.40 41.67 -42.84
N ASP A 372 -22.72 41.72 -42.86
CA ASP A 372 -23.47 41.69 -44.11
C ASP A 372 -23.66 43.11 -44.62
N THR A 373 -22.87 43.42 -45.64
CA THR A 373 -23.14 44.42 -46.67
C THR A 373 -24.19 43.90 -47.64
N ALA A 374 -25.35 44.57 -47.75
CA ALA A 374 -26.16 44.71 -48.99
C ALA A 374 -27.35 45.66 -48.68
N ILE A 375 -27.41 46.86 -49.25
CA ILE A 375 -28.12 47.21 -50.50
C ILE A 375 -29.65 46.99 -50.38
N ASN A 376 -30.38 48.01 -49.94
CA ASN A 376 -31.30 48.83 -50.75
C ASN A 376 -31.91 49.97 -49.91
#